data_AF-A0A450YEL3-F1
#
_entry.id   AF-A0A450YEL3-F1
#
_cell.length_a   1.000
_cell.length_b   1.000
_cell.length_c   1.000
_cell.angle_alpha   90.00
_cell.angle_beta   90.00
_cell.angle_gamma   90.00
#
_symmetry.space_group_name_H-M   'P 1'
#
loop_
_entity.id
_entity.type
_entity.pdbx_description
1 polymer ?
#
loop_
_entity_poly.entity_id
_entity_poly.type
_entity_poly.pdbx_seq_one_letter_code
_entity_poly.pdbx_strand_id
1 'polypeptide(L)'
;MQKGIHTLERTVREIRRLVHKRSNTHLSLAPPLPLPAGTTERQLHDFVTSVRVQGAPEAEMRAYGANDFRRFVYTWGLGRDIKGRCLELGGNPYFTTMLLKRFTSLDISVANWLFKKIRG
;
A
#
# COMPACT_ATOMS: atom_id res chain seq x y z
N MET A 1 29.99 -49.60 -30.81
CA MET A 1 29.93 -48.16 -31.12
C MET A 1 28.60 -47.50 -30.66
N GLN A 2 28.00 -47.92 -29.53
CA GLN A 2 26.63 -47.50 -29.11
C GLN A 2 26.55 -46.71 -27.79
N LYS A 3 27.62 -46.66 -26.97
CA LYS A 3 27.57 -46.03 -25.63
C LYS A 3 27.64 -44.50 -25.64
N GLY A 4 28.13 -43.88 -26.72
CA GLY A 4 28.29 -42.41 -26.80
C GLY A 4 26.99 -41.64 -27.08
N ILE A 5 26.07 -42.24 -27.85
CA ILE A 5 24.83 -41.58 -28.29
C ILE A 5 23.86 -41.40 -27.12
N HIS A 6 23.75 -42.41 -26.25
CA HIS A 6 22.85 -42.38 -25.09
C HIS A 6 23.23 -41.31 -24.05
N THR A 7 24.51 -40.95 -23.97
CA THR A 7 24.99 -39.90 -23.05
C THR A 7 24.63 -38.51 -23.55
N LEU A 8 24.75 -38.29 -24.87
CA LEU A 8 24.41 -37.01 -25.51
C LEU A 8 22.91 -36.71 -25.41
N GLU A 9 22.06 -37.71 -25.62
CA GLU A 9 20.60 -37.54 -25.47
C GLU A 9 20.20 -37.17 -24.04
N ARG A 10 20.90 -37.70 -23.04
CA ARG A 10 20.67 -37.38 -21.64
C ARG A 10 21.07 -35.95 -21.33
N THR A 11 22.24 -35.51 -21.82
CA THR A 11 22.73 -34.15 -21.65
C THR A 11 21.82 -33.13 -22.34
N VAL A 12 21.35 -33.40 -23.56
CA VAL A 12 20.39 -32.53 -24.27
C VAL A 12 19.06 -32.45 -23.53
N ARG A 13 18.60 -33.55 -22.93
CA ARG A 13 17.38 -33.58 -22.13
C ARG A 13 17.52 -32.77 -20.83
N GLU A 14 18.67 -32.85 -20.17
CA GLU A 14 19.01 -32.07 -18.98
C GLU A 14 19.05 -30.56 -19.31
N ILE A 15 19.73 -30.19 -20.40
CA ILE A 15 19.80 -28.80 -20.87
C ILE A 15 18.40 -28.29 -21.24
N ARG A 16 17.60 -29.07 -21.98
CA ARG A 16 16.22 -28.69 -22.29
C ARG A 16 15.37 -28.51 -21.03
N ARG A 17 15.55 -29.36 -20.01
CA ARG A 17 14.86 -29.24 -18.72
C ARG A 17 15.30 -27.98 -17.96
N LEU A 18 16.58 -27.63 -18.01
CA LEU A 18 17.11 -26.41 -17.38
C LEU A 18 16.66 -25.15 -18.12
N VAL A 19 16.58 -25.18 -19.45
CA VAL A 19 16.06 -24.09 -20.29
C VAL A 19 14.53 -23.96 -20.16
N HIS A 20 13.81 -25.07 -19.99
CA HIS A 20 12.37 -25.10 -19.69
C HIS A 20 12.05 -24.98 -18.20
N LYS A 21 13.04 -24.76 -17.33
CA LYS A 21 12.81 -24.40 -15.94
C LYS A 21 12.18 -23.02 -15.96
N ARG A 22 10.84 -23.04 -16.05
CA ARG A 22 9.93 -21.91 -16.15
C ARG A 22 10.53 -20.68 -15.51
N SER A 23 10.66 -19.61 -16.28
CA SER A 23 10.64 -18.28 -15.69
C SER A 23 9.37 -18.25 -14.82
N ASN A 24 9.55 -18.37 -13.51
CA ASN A 24 8.54 -17.96 -12.55
C ASN A 24 8.51 -16.43 -12.67
N THR A 25 7.90 -15.94 -13.75
CA THR A 25 7.42 -14.58 -13.85
C THR A 25 6.31 -14.52 -12.81
N HIS A 26 6.72 -14.23 -11.58
CA HIS A 26 5.83 -14.08 -10.44
C HIS A 26 4.91 -12.91 -10.78
N LEU A 27 3.74 -13.23 -11.34
CA LEU A 27 2.68 -12.28 -11.58
C LEU A 27 2.32 -11.69 -10.21
N SER A 28 2.84 -10.51 -9.91
CA SER A 28 2.44 -9.78 -8.72
C SER A 28 0.96 -9.43 -8.88
N LEU A 29 0.09 -10.20 -8.21
CA LEU A 29 -1.35 -9.99 -8.23
C LEU A 29 -1.76 -8.69 -7.53
N ALA A 30 -0.86 -8.09 -6.75
CA ALA A 30 -1.06 -6.80 -6.13
C ALA A 30 -0.56 -5.67 -7.05
N PRO A 31 -1.36 -4.60 -7.26
CA PRO A 31 -0.89 -3.43 -7.96
C PRO A 31 0.30 -2.80 -7.22
N PRO A 32 1.22 -2.11 -7.92
CA PRO A 32 2.32 -1.40 -7.27
C PRO A 32 1.77 -0.38 -6.27
N LEU A 33 2.51 -0.18 -5.17
CA LEU A 33 2.11 0.77 -4.14
C LEU A 33 2.14 2.20 -4.72
N PRO A 34 1.05 2.97 -4.66
CA PRO A 34 1.02 4.32 -5.21
C PRO A 34 1.79 5.26 -4.28
N LEU A 35 3.09 5.44 -4.53
CA LEU A 35 3.92 6.36 -3.76
C LEU A 35 3.74 7.80 -4.24
N PRO A 36 3.72 8.81 -3.35
CA PRO A 36 3.82 10.21 -3.73
C PRO A 36 5.13 10.49 -4.47
N ALA A 37 5.10 11.46 -5.39
CA ALA A 37 6.29 11.87 -6.13
C ALA A 37 7.43 12.26 -5.17
N GLY A 38 8.63 11.75 -5.43
CA GLY A 38 9.81 12.02 -4.61
C GLY A 38 9.81 11.40 -3.21
N THR A 39 8.86 10.50 -2.90
CA THR A 39 8.76 9.85 -1.58
C THR A 39 9.00 8.35 -1.70
N THR A 40 9.88 7.82 -0.85
CA THR A 40 10.13 6.37 -0.72
C THR A 40 9.07 5.70 0.17
N GLU A 41 8.88 4.39 0.02
CA GLU A 41 7.98 3.62 0.88
C GLU A 41 8.33 3.78 2.37
N ARG A 42 9.63 3.78 2.71
CA ARG A 42 10.10 3.99 4.08
C ARG A 42 9.70 5.36 4.63
N GLN A 43 9.95 6.44 3.87
CA GLN A 43 9.58 7.80 4.30
C GLN A 43 8.06 7.92 4.50
N LEU A 44 7.28 7.28 3.64
CA LEU A 44 5.82 7.28 3.75
C LEU A 44 5.35 6.48 4.97
N HIS A 45 5.98 5.33 5.24
CA HIS A 45 5.72 4.51 6.42
C HIS A 45 6.06 5.26 7.72
N ASP A 46 7.22 5.91 7.75
CA ASP A 46 7.66 6.73 8.89
C ASP A 46 6.66 7.89 9.13
N PHE A 47 6.16 8.52 8.06
CA PHE A 47 5.11 9.53 8.16
C PHE A 47 3.82 8.94 8.76
N VAL A 48 3.30 7.84 8.22
CA VAL A 48 2.05 7.22 8.71
C VAL A 48 2.16 6.84 10.19
N THR A 49 3.27 6.24 10.59
CA THR A 49 3.49 5.82 12.00
C THR A 49 3.82 6.99 12.95
N SER A 50 4.10 8.18 12.41
CA SER A 50 4.26 9.42 13.18
C SER A 50 2.93 10.13 13.51
N VAL A 51 1.83 9.77 12.85
CA VAL A 51 0.53 10.39 13.10
C VAL A 51 0.09 10.11 14.55
N ARG A 52 -0.43 11.14 15.21
CA ARG A 52 -0.96 11.07 16.58
C ARG A 52 -2.41 11.52 16.56
N VAL A 53 -3.26 10.73 17.21
CA VAL A 53 -4.67 11.03 17.38
C VAL A 53 -4.89 11.47 18.82
N GLN A 54 -5.47 12.65 19.02
CA GLN A 54 -5.71 13.17 20.36
C GLN A 54 -6.60 12.20 21.16
N GLY A 55 -6.16 11.84 22.36
CA GLY A 55 -6.88 10.93 23.26
C GLY A 55 -6.73 9.43 22.93
N ALA A 56 -5.95 9.06 21.91
CA ALA A 56 -5.67 7.66 21.60
C ALA A 56 -4.29 7.23 22.15
N PRO A 57 -4.14 5.98 22.62
CA PRO A 57 -2.84 5.45 23.05
C PRO A 57 -1.82 5.44 21.89
N GLU A 58 -0.64 6.02 22.09
CA GLU A 58 0.37 6.16 21.03
C GLU A 58 0.80 4.80 20.46
N ALA A 59 1.05 3.82 21.33
CA ALA A 59 1.51 2.50 20.90
C ALA A 59 0.48 1.80 20.00
N GLU A 60 -0.80 1.90 20.34
CA GLU A 60 -1.90 1.34 19.53
C GLU A 60 -2.01 2.05 18.17
N MET A 61 -1.85 3.38 18.14
CA MET A 61 -1.88 4.14 16.89
C MET A 61 -0.70 3.84 15.99
N ARG A 62 0.50 3.69 16.56
CA ARG A 62 1.68 3.25 15.80
C ARG A 62 1.48 1.86 15.23
N ALA A 63 1.03 0.91 16.05
CA ALA A 63 0.78 -0.47 15.63
C ALA A 63 -0.26 -0.55 14.52
N TYR A 64 -1.37 0.20 14.66
CA TYR A 64 -2.41 0.25 13.64
C TYR A 64 -1.93 0.90 12.34
N GLY A 65 -1.21 2.03 12.44
CA GLY A 65 -0.59 2.70 11.30
C GLY A 65 0.35 1.78 10.51
N ALA A 66 1.13 0.95 11.21
CA ALA A 66 2.05 -0.01 10.61
C ALA A 66 1.32 -1.19 9.96
N ASN A 67 0.39 -1.83 10.68
CA ASN A 67 -0.34 -3.01 10.19
C ASN A 67 -1.15 -2.71 8.93
N ASP A 68 -1.74 -1.52 8.85
CA ASP A 68 -2.66 -1.13 7.79
C ASP A 68 -2.03 -0.15 6.78
N PHE A 69 -0.71 0.07 6.86
CA PHE A 69 0.03 1.02 6.03
C PHE A 69 -0.37 0.95 4.55
N ARG A 70 -0.32 -0.25 3.95
CA ARG A 70 -0.63 -0.44 2.52
C ARG A 70 -2.07 -0.03 2.21
N ARG A 71 -3.03 -0.33 3.10
CA ARG A 71 -4.44 0.03 2.93
C ARG A 71 -4.61 1.54 2.86
N PHE A 72 -3.93 2.29 3.73
CA PHE A 72 -3.98 3.75 3.72
C PHE A 72 -3.39 4.33 2.44
N VAL A 73 -2.26 3.79 1.97
CA VAL A 73 -1.58 4.28 0.76
C VAL A 73 -2.38 3.98 -0.50
N TYR A 74 -2.95 2.78 -0.63
CA TYR A 74 -3.85 2.48 -1.75
C TYR A 74 -5.09 3.36 -1.76
N THR A 75 -5.71 3.58 -0.60
CA THR A 75 -6.87 4.48 -0.47
C THR A 75 -6.51 5.90 -0.87
N TRP A 76 -5.37 6.42 -0.39
CA TRP A 76 -4.84 7.70 -0.82
C TRP A 76 -4.64 7.76 -2.35
N GLY A 77 -4.14 6.67 -2.94
CA GLY A 77 -3.93 6.55 -4.38
C GLY A 77 -5.19 6.74 -5.23
N LEU A 78 -6.38 6.46 -4.68
CA LEU A 78 -7.66 6.71 -5.34
C LEU A 78 -7.98 8.21 -5.48
N GLY A 79 -7.48 9.02 -4.54
CA GLY A 79 -7.76 10.46 -4.47
C GLY A 79 -6.57 11.36 -4.83
N ARG A 80 -5.39 10.80 -5.12
CA ARG A 80 -4.14 11.55 -5.26
C ARG A 80 -4.15 12.65 -6.33
N ASP A 81 -4.95 12.45 -7.38
CA ASP A 81 -5.04 13.34 -8.54
C ASP A 81 -6.24 14.31 -8.44
N ILE A 82 -7.06 14.18 -7.39
CA ILE A 82 -8.23 15.04 -7.14
C ILE A 82 -7.75 16.38 -6.57
N LYS A 83 -8.40 17.48 -7.01
CA LYS A 83 -8.08 18.85 -6.61
C LYS A 83 -9.35 19.59 -6.16
N GLY A 84 -9.17 20.61 -5.32
CA GLY A 84 -10.27 21.46 -4.83
C GLY A 84 -10.72 21.07 -3.42
N ARG A 85 -11.99 21.38 -3.12
CA ARG A 85 -12.55 21.16 -1.78
C ARG A 85 -12.98 19.71 -1.59
N CYS A 86 -12.60 19.13 -0.45
CA CYS A 86 -12.97 17.77 -0.04
C CYS A 86 -13.61 17.83 1.34
N LEU A 87 -14.78 17.18 1.49
CA LEU A 87 -15.43 16.99 2.78
C LEU A 87 -15.26 15.54 3.21
N GLU A 88 -14.55 15.33 4.31
CA GLU A 88 -14.46 14.03 4.97
C GLU A 88 -15.56 13.93 6.03
N LEU A 89 -16.45 12.95 5.86
CA LEU A 89 -17.57 12.69 6.77
C LEU A 89 -17.26 11.53 7.71
N GLY A 90 -17.53 11.71 9.01
CA GLY A 90 -17.59 10.61 9.97
C GLY A 90 -16.26 10.17 10.56
N GLY A 91 -15.27 11.06 10.68
CA GLY A 91 -13.94 10.70 11.19
C GLY A 91 -13.30 11.75 12.09
N ASN A 92 -12.67 11.29 13.17
CA ASN A 92 -11.49 11.96 13.71
C ASN A 92 -10.40 11.86 12.64
N PRO A 93 -9.80 12.97 12.16
CA PRO A 93 -8.86 12.95 11.04
C PRO A 93 -7.80 11.86 11.23
N TYR A 94 -7.75 10.94 10.27
CA TYR A 94 -7.01 9.69 10.41
C TYR A 94 -5.80 9.63 9.48
N PHE A 95 -5.20 8.45 9.31
CA PHE A 95 -4.00 8.28 8.48
C PHE A 95 -4.21 8.72 7.01
N THR A 96 -5.34 8.34 6.39
CA THR A 96 -5.63 8.75 5.00
C THR A 96 -5.89 10.25 4.88
N THR A 97 -6.58 10.88 5.85
CA THR A 97 -6.72 12.34 5.91
C THR A 97 -5.36 13.02 5.91
N MET A 98 -4.44 12.55 6.75
CA MET A 98 -3.10 13.12 6.86
C MET A 98 -2.28 12.92 5.59
N LEU A 99 -2.41 11.76 4.91
CA LEU A 99 -1.80 11.52 3.60
C LEU A 99 -2.34 12.48 2.55
N LEU A 100 -3.66 12.67 2.48
CA LEU A 100 -4.28 13.59 1.52
C LEU A 100 -3.83 15.04 1.80
N LYS A 101 -3.86 15.50 3.06
CA LYS A 101 -3.36 16.83 3.43
C LYS A 101 -1.89 17.05 3.08
N ARG A 102 -1.06 16.02 3.22
CA ARG A 102 0.40 16.13 3.04
C ARG A 102 0.85 16.06 1.59
N PHE A 103 0.17 15.26 0.77
CA PHE A 103 0.64 14.84 -0.55
C PHE A 103 -0.33 15.15 -1.69
N THR A 104 -1.39 15.94 -1.45
CA THR A 104 -2.31 16.42 -2.50
C THR A 104 -2.56 17.92 -2.36
N SER A 105 -3.26 18.49 -3.34
CA SER A 105 -3.73 19.89 -3.31
C SER A 105 -5.18 20.02 -2.84
N LEU A 106 -5.70 19.03 -2.10
CA LEU A 106 -7.05 19.06 -1.55
C LEU A 106 -7.14 20.02 -0.38
N ASP A 107 -8.17 20.87 -0.41
CA ASP A 107 -8.62 21.64 0.73
C ASP A 107 -9.62 20.79 1.53
N ILE A 108 -9.13 20.16 2.60
CA ILE A 108 -9.88 19.14 3.35
C ILE A 108 -10.56 19.77 4.56
N SER A 109 -11.89 19.74 4.53
CA SER A 109 -12.75 19.97 5.69
C SER A 109 -13.19 18.62 6.28
N VAL A 110 -13.16 18.49 7.60
CA VAL A 110 -13.60 17.27 8.30
C VAL A 110 -14.86 17.60 9.09
N ALA A 111 -15.91 16.80 8.92
CA ALA A 111 -17.14 16.92 9.68
C ALA A 111 -17.42 15.61 10.44
N ASN A 112 -17.58 15.74 11.75
CA ASN A 112 -18.05 14.65 12.60
C ASN A 112 -19.57 14.65 12.62
N TRP A 113 -20.17 13.57 12.15
CA TRP A 113 -21.61 13.37 12.25
C TRP A 113 -21.98 12.80 13.64
N LEU A 114 -22.06 13.67 14.64
CA LEU A 114 -22.59 13.30 15.96
C LEU A 114 -24.10 13.47 15.98
N PHE A 115 -24.86 12.39 15.75
CA PHE A 115 -26.24 12.33 16.22
C PHE A 115 -26.24 12.15 17.74
N LYS A 116 -26.34 13.23 18.52
CA LYS A 116 -26.91 13.14 19.86
C LYS A 116 -28.34 13.67 19.78
N LYS A 117 -29.30 12.75 19.66
CA LYS A 117 -30.71 13.07 19.88
C LYS A 117 -30.81 13.59 21.31
N ILE A 118 -31.05 14.90 21.47
CA ILE A 118 -31.51 15.46 22.74
C ILE A 118 -32.87 14.79 22.96
N ARG A 119 -32.92 13.80 23.86
CA ARG A 119 -34.18 13.40 24.47
C ARG A 119 -34.47 14.44 25.54
N GLY A 120 -35.64 15.07 25.42
CA GLY A 120 -36.14 16.10 26.33
C GLY A 120 -36.43 15.57 27.73
#